data_AF-A0A383F2V3-F1
#
_entry.id   AF-A0A383F2V3-F1
#
_cell.length_a   1.000
_cell.length_b   1.000
_cell.length_c   1.000
_cell.angle_alpha   90.00
_cell.angle_beta   90.00
_cell.angle_gamma   90.00
#
_symmetry.space_group_name_H-M   'P 1'
#
loop_
_entity.id
_entity.type
_entity.pdbx_description
1 polymer ?
#
loop_
_entity_poly.entity_id
_entity_poly.type
_entity_poly.pdbx_seq_one_letter_code
_entity_poly.pdbx_strand_id
1 'polypeptide(L)'
;MSTGRNILLVGSMALDNAEQVFRAAAKTFGHRLKRIPDGETGERSAWIRWQWSAYKNNTALFEDTRADLFHHQGFAGQSFKARSDVNPADIDVVPLGYADCAEKSYREFKQLKESGVVHQGCRFQVSLPTPAAGLAAFVIPADHDKV
;
A
#
# COMPACT_ATOMS: atom_id res chain seq x y z
N MET A 1 -2.49 -28.40 -20.93
CA MET A 1 -2.63 -27.64 -19.66
C MET A 1 -1.27 -27.62 -18.99
N SER A 2 -0.79 -26.46 -18.52
CA SER A 2 0.54 -26.34 -17.87
C SER A 2 0.55 -27.13 -16.55
N THR A 3 1.52 -28.02 -16.38
CA THR A 3 1.65 -29.01 -15.29
C THR A 3 2.37 -28.48 -14.03
N GLY A 4 2.39 -27.16 -13.81
CA GLY A 4 3.14 -26.54 -12.70
C GLY A 4 2.26 -26.01 -11.57
N ARG A 5 2.81 -25.89 -10.34
CA ARG A 5 2.15 -25.22 -9.20
C ARG A 5 1.82 -23.77 -9.53
N ASN A 6 0.71 -23.25 -9.01
CA ASN A 6 0.38 -21.82 -9.12
C ASN A 6 1.44 -20.96 -8.41
N ILE A 7 1.59 -19.71 -8.87
CA ILE A 7 2.51 -18.72 -8.31
C ILE A 7 1.71 -17.62 -7.63
N LEU A 8 2.13 -17.25 -6.41
CA LEU A 8 1.62 -16.12 -5.66
C LEU A 8 2.66 -15.00 -5.66
N LEU A 9 2.27 -13.82 -6.11
CA LEU A 9 3.01 -12.57 -5.96
C LEU A 9 2.34 -11.76 -4.84
N VAL A 10 3.12 -11.20 -3.92
CA VAL A 10 2.61 -10.68 -2.64
C VAL A 10 2.42 -9.17 -2.59
N GLY A 11 2.89 -8.42 -3.59
CA GLY A 11 2.79 -6.95 -3.59
C GLY A 11 3.92 -6.32 -4.38
N SER A 12 4.77 -5.59 -3.69
CA SER A 12 5.78 -4.71 -4.27
C SER A 12 6.78 -5.41 -5.21
N MET A 13 7.16 -4.72 -6.28
CA MET A 13 8.14 -5.18 -7.28
C MET A 13 9.01 -4.00 -7.74
N ALA A 14 10.31 -4.24 -7.94
CA ALA A 14 11.29 -3.21 -8.31
C ALA A 14 11.23 -2.87 -9.81
N LEU A 15 10.12 -2.28 -10.25
CA LEU A 15 9.86 -1.79 -11.60
C LEU A 15 9.25 -0.39 -11.56
N ASP A 16 9.29 0.33 -12.67
CA ASP A 16 8.95 1.75 -12.67
C ASP A 16 7.44 2.01 -12.51
N ASN A 17 6.59 1.12 -13.05
CA ASN A 17 5.14 1.29 -13.06
C ASN A 17 4.37 -0.04 -13.13
N ALA A 18 3.06 0.04 -12.90
CA ALA A 18 2.16 -1.11 -12.88
C ALA A 18 2.10 -1.83 -14.24
N GLU A 19 2.07 -1.11 -15.37
CA GLU A 19 2.14 -1.72 -16.70
C GLU A 19 3.37 -2.62 -16.87
N GLN A 20 4.56 -2.13 -16.50
CA GLN A 20 5.79 -2.93 -16.56
C GLN A 20 5.70 -4.17 -15.68
N VAL A 21 5.15 -4.04 -14.47
CA VAL A 21 4.91 -5.16 -13.55
C VAL A 21 4.00 -6.21 -14.18
N PHE A 22 2.85 -5.80 -14.71
CA PHE A 22 1.90 -6.71 -15.34
C PHE A 22 2.51 -7.44 -16.53
N ARG A 23 3.23 -6.73 -17.41
CA ARG A 23 3.91 -7.32 -18.58
C ARG A 23 5.00 -8.30 -18.15
N ALA A 24 5.85 -7.91 -17.19
CA ALA A 24 6.94 -8.76 -16.71
C ALA A 24 6.40 -10.04 -16.05
N ALA A 25 5.41 -9.92 -15.15
CA ALA A 25 4.78 -11.04 -14.47
C ALA A 25 4.10 -11.99 -15.46
N ALA A 26 3.29 -11.45 -16.38
CA ALA A 26 2.59 -12.24 -17.39
C ALA A 26 3.56 -12.99 -18.32
N LYS A 27 4.63 -12.32 -18.79
CA LYS A 27 5.68 -12.94 -19.61
C LYS A 27 6.40 -14.07 -18.88
N THR A 28 6.70 -13.86 -17.59
CA THR A 28 7.54 -14.79 -16.82
C THR A 28 6.77 -16.02 -16.35
N PHE A 29 5.52 -15.83 -15.91
CA PHE A 29 4.78 -16.88 -15.20
C PHE A 29 3.51 -17.35 -15.93
N GLY A 30 3.02 -16.58 -16.90
CA GLY A 30 1.87 -16.95 -17.74
C GLY A 30 0.66 -17.45 -16.95
N HIS A 31 0.11 -18.59 -17.39
CA HIS A 31 -1.10 -19.20 -16.81
C HIS A 31 -0.96 -19.69 -15.35
N ARG A 32 0.26 -19.73 -14.81
CA ARG A 32 0.51 -20.10 -13.40
C ARG A 32 0.12 -18.97 -12.43
N LEU A 33 -0.02 -17.74 -12.92
CA LEU A 33 -0.54 -16.63 -12.14
C LEU A 33 -2.06 -16.69 -12.09
N LYS A 34 -2.64 -16.77 -10.89
CA LYS A 34 -4.08 -16.57 -10.71
C LYS A 34 -4.44 -15.11 -10.43
N ARG A 35 -3.49 -14.36 -9.88
CA ARG A 35 -3.62 -12.94 -9.57
C ARG A 35 -2.28 -12.22 -9.78
N ILE A 36 -2.32 -10.93 -10.09
CA ILE A 36 -1.11 -10.09 -10.25
C ILE A 36 -1.32 -8.77 -9.48
N PRO A 37 -0.41 -8.41 -8.56
CA PRO A 37 -0.40 -7.08 -7.95
C PRO A 37 0.15 -6.03 -8.92
N ASP A 38 -0.13 -4.75 -8.66
CA ASP A 38 0.43 -3.63 -9.43
C ASP A 38 1.91 -3.35 -9.13
N GLY A 39 2.50 -4.07 -8.18
CA GLY A 39 3.89 -3.94 -7.78
C GLY A 39 4.19 -2.74 -6.89
N GLU A 40 3.17 -2.00 -6.42
CA GLU A 40 3.34 -0.89 -5.47
C GLU A 40 4.46 0.09 -5.85
N THR A 41 4.53 0.48 -7.12
CA THR A 41 5.65 1.26 -7.66
C THR A 41 5.57 2.76 -7.32
N GLY A 42 6.62 3.51 -7.65
CA GLY A 42 6.66 4.96 -7.47
C GLY A 42 6.67 5.38 -6.01
N GLU A 43 5.79 6.31 -5.61
CA GLU A 43 5.68 6.78 -4.22
C GLU A 43 5.41 5.63 -3.23
N ARG A 44 4.74 4.56 -3.68
CA ARG A 44 4.39 3.39 -2.87
C ARG A 44 5.50 2.34 -2.76
N SER A 45 6.66 2.58 -3.37
CA SER A 45 7.77 1.61 -3.43
C SER A 45 8.37 1.26 -2.06
N ALA A 46 8.15 2.12 -1.07
CA ALA A 46 8.56 1.91 0.31
C ALA A 46 7.39 1.49 1.22
N TRP A 47 6.55 0.56 0.74
CA TRP A 47 5.41 0.00 1.47
C TRP A 47 4.46 1.08 1.98
N ILE A 48 4.19 1.18 3.29
CA ILE A 48 3.28 2.19 3.86
C ILE A 48 3.91 3.59 4.00
N ARG A 49 5.19 3.80 3.67
CA ARG A 49 5.88 5.08 3.94
C ARG A 49 5.19 6.31 3.33
N TRP A 50 4.59 6.16 2.15
CA TRP A 50 3.85 7.22 1.48
C TRP A 50 2.61 7.69 2.25
N GLN A 51 2.14 6.91 3.23
CA GLN A 51 1.04 7.29 4.10
C GLN A 51 1.43 8.36 5.11
N TRP A 52 2.72 8.60 5.35
CA TRP A 52 3.18 9.61 6.29
C TRP A 52 2.55 10.99 6.04
N SER A 53 2.40 11.38 4.77
CA SER A 53 1.76 12.65 4.39
C SER A 53 0.29 12.72 4.80
N ALA A 54 -0.43 11.59 4.77
CA ALA A 54 -1.83 11.53 5.22
C ALA A 54 -1.94 11.79 6.73
N TYR A 55 -1.03 11.20 7.53
CA TYR A 55 -0.98 11.45 8.98
C TYR A 55 -0.54 12.88 9.30
N LYS A 56 0.46 13.41 8.59
CA LYS A 56 0.92 14.80 8.77
C LYS A 56 -0.17 15.83 8.50
N ASN A 57 -0.99 15.59 7.47
CA ASN A 57 -2.04 16.52 7.06
C ASN A 57 -3.34 16.35 7.86
N ASN A 58 -3.39 15.40 8.80
CA ASN A 58 -4.55 15.22 9.68
C ASN A 58 -4.55 16.28 10.78
N THR A 59 -5.62 17.08 10.87
CA THR A 59 -5.74 18.20 11.81
C THR A 59 -5.94 17.78 13.27
N ALA A 60 -6.27 16.50 13.51
CA ALA A 60 -6.37 15.90 14.83
C ALA A 60 -5.03 15.34 15.33
N LEU A 61 -4.04 15.21 14.45
CA LEU A 61 -2.72 14.69 14.77
C LEU A 61 -1.68 15.80 14.74
N PHE A 62 -0.65 15.67 15.56
CA PHE A 62 0.48 16.57 15.52
C PHE A 62 1.78 15.83 15.77
N GLU A 63 2.83 16.35 15.15
CA GLU A 63 4.16 15.78 15.23
C GLU A 63 4.67 15.80 16.68
N ASP A 64 5.07 14.64 17.21
CA ASP A 64 5.79 14.59 18.47
C ASP A 64 7.26 14.90 18.19
N THR A 65 7.70 16.11 18.50
CA THR A 65 9.08 16.57 18.29
C THR A 65 10.12 15.88 19.18
N ARG A 66 9.68 14.92 20.02
CA ARG A 66 10.51 14.01 20.83
C ARG A 66 10.70 12.64 20.16
N ALA A 67 10.16 12.46 18.94
CA ALA A 67 10.05 11.18 18.25
C ALA A 67 11.33 10.72 17.52
N ASP A 68 12.46 11.39 17.73
CA ASP A 68 13.81 10.89 17.50
C ASP A 68 14.09 9.55 18.23
N LEU A 69 13.13 9.05 19.02
CA LEU A 69 13.18 7.81 19.80
C LEU A 69 12.40 6.62 19.21
N PHE A 70 11.59 6.78 18.15
CA PHE A 70 10.78 5.68 17.61
C PHE A 70 11.33 5.14 16.29
N HIS A 71 12.21 4.14 16.40
CA HIS A 71 12.58 3.27 15.28
C HIS A 71 11.64 2.06 15.24
N HIS A 72 10.47 2.22 14.60
CA HIS A 72 9.62 1.07 14.30
C HIS A 72 9.70 0.71 12.81
N GLN A 73 10.06 -0.54 12.55
CA GLN A 73 10.14 -1.15 11.21
C GLN A 73 11.07 -0.43 10.21
N GLY A 74 12.16 0.17 10.69
CA GLY A 74 13.15 0.82 9.81
C GLY A 74 12.72 2.21 9.30
N PHE A 75 11.59 2.73 9.75
CA PHE A 75 11.22 4.12 9.54
C PHE A 75 11.95 4.98 10.58
N ALA A 76 12.95 5.74 10.14
CA ALA A 76 13.51 6.84 10.91
C ALA A 76 12.69 8.08 10.59
N GLY A 77 11.90 8.59 11.54
CA GLY A 77 11.04 9.74 11.30
C GLY A 77 9.96 9.92 12.35
N GLN A 78 9.46 11.15 12.43
CA GLN A 78 8.59 11.65 13.48
C GLN A 78 7.30 10.83 13.61
N SER A 79 6.99 10.43 14.84
CA SER A 79 5.69 9.87 15.24
C SER A 79 4.70 10.99 15.52
N PHE A 80 3.43 10.73 15.25
CA PHE A 80 2.32 11.61 15.55
C PHE A 80 1.66 11.22 16.86
N LYS A 81 1.04 12.20 17.52
CA LYS A 81 0.19 12.00 18.68
C LYS A 81 -1.15 12.72 18.48
N ALA A 82 -2.19 12.20 19.13
CA ALA A 82 -3.52 12.77 19.08
C ALA A 82 -3.56 14.06 19.91
N ARG A 83 -4.21 15.10 19.36
CA ARG A 83 -4.48 16.35 20.06
C ARG A 83 -5.27 16.10 21.36
N SER A 84 -4.84 16.74 22.44
CA SER A 84 -5.48 16.61 23.75
C SER A 84 -6.89 17.21 23.80
N ASP A 85 -7.22 18.09 22.86
CA ASP A 85 -8.50 18.77 22.74
C ASP A 85 -9.41 18.19 21.64
N VAL A 86 -9.04 17.06 21.04
CA VAL A 86 -9.86 16.33 20.08
C VAL A 86 -10.45 15.09 20.74
N ASN A 87 -11.74 14.85 20.50
CA ASN A 87 -12.39 13.61 20.87
C ASN A 87 -11.88 12.48 19.96
N PRO A 88 -11.32 11.38 20.51
CA PRO A 88 -10.85 10.23 19.73
C PRO A 88 -11.85 9.70 18.69
N ALA A 89 -13.15 9.73 19.01
CA ALA A 89 -14.19 9.27 18.10
C ALA A 89 -14.35 10.15 16.84
N ASP A 90 -13.81 11.37 16.86
CA ASP A 90 -13.85 12.32 15.76
C ASP A 90 -12.53 12.36 14.96
N ILE A 91 -11.54 11.52 15.33
CA ILE A 91 -10.30 11.36 14.57
C ILE A 91 -10.58 10.45 13.38
N ASP A 92 -10.92 11.06 12.26
CA ASP A 92 -11.03 10.33 11.00
C ASP A 92 -9.68 10.28 10.30
N VAL A 93 -9.31 9.10 9.81
CA VAL A 93 -8.12 8.95 8.97
C VAL A 93 -8.58 9.25 7.54
N VAL A 94 -8.25 10.46 7.09
CA VAL A 94 -8.48 11.00 5.74
C VAL A 94 -8.29 9.96 4.61
N PRO A 95 -8.90 10.15 3.42
CA PRO A 95 -8.72 9.23 2.30
C PRO A 95 -7.24 8.88 2.05
N LEU A 96 -6.89 7.62 2.36
CA LEU A 96 -5.52 7.12 2.33
C LEU A 96 -4.96 6.92 0.90
N GLY A 97 -5.78 7.12 -0.12
CA GLY A 97 -5.40 7.04 -1.54
C GLY A 97 -5.24 5.63 -2.10
N TYR A 98 -5.38 4.56 -1.30
CA TYR A 98 -5.25 3.18 -1.78
C TYR A 98 -6.28 2.82 -2.86
N ALA A 99 -7.52 3.29 -2.72
CA ALA A 99 -8.57 3.06 -3.71
C ALA A 99 -8.23 3.72 -5.05
N ASP A 100 -7.80 4.99 -5.04
CA ASP A 100 -7.42 5.72 -6.25
C ASP A 100 -6.25 5.05 -6.98
N CYS A 101 -5.25 4.57 -6.21
CA CYS A 101 -4.13 3.80 -6.76
C CYS A 101 -4.61 2.51 -7.42
N ALA A 102 -5.46 1.74 -6.73
CA ALA A 102 -6.00 0.49 -7.24
C ALA A 102 -6.84 0.70 -8.51
N GLU A 103 -7.65 1.74 -8.56
CA GLU A 103 -8.44 2.09 -9.75
C GLU A 103 -7.55 2.43 -10.94
N LYS A 104 -6.52 3.26 -10.73
CA LYS A 104 -5.57 3.63 -11.79
C LYS A 104 -4.88 2.38 -12.35
N SER A 105 -4.31 1.55 -11.49
CA SER A 105 -3.62 0.32 -11.89
C SER A 105 -4.57 -0.70 -12.52
N TYR A 106 -5.83 -0.76 -12.08
CA TYR A 106 -6.82 -1.65 -12.67
C TYR A 106 -7.14 -1.29 -14.13
N ARG A 107 -7.15 -0.01 -14.50
CA ARG A 107 -7.35 0.41 -15.89
C ARG A 107 -6.26 -0.15 -16.81
N GLU A 108 -4.99 -0.06 -16.39
CA GLU A 108 -3.85 -0.64 -17.12
C GLU A 108 -3.95 -2.18 -17.18
N PHE A 109 -4.22 -2.83 -16.06
CA PHE A 109 -4.42 -4.28 -16.00
C PHE A 109 -5.52 -4.74 -16.96
N LYS A 110 -6.66 -4.05 -16.96
CA LYS A 110 -7.82 -4.36 -17.82
C LYS A 110 -7.44 -4.29 -19.30
N GLN A 111 -6.75 -3.24 -19.72
CA GLN A 111 -6.28 -3.09 -21.11
C GLN A 111 -5.30 -4.20 -21.52
N LEU A 112 -4.37 -4.57 -20.64
CA LEU A 112 -3.44 -5.67 -20.89
C LEU A 112 -4.13 -7.04 -20.93
N LYS A 113 -5.19 -7.21 -20.16
CA LYS A 113 -6.03 -8.40 -20.20
C LYS A 113 -6.85 -8.48 -21.49
N GLU A 114 -7.46 -7.37 -21.90
CA GLU A 114 -8.24 -7.29 -23.15
C GLU A 114 -7.37 -7.53 -24.40
N SER A 115 -6.12 -7.05 -24.40
CA SER A 115 -5.14 -7.30 -25.47
C SER A 115 -4.48 -8.68 -25.42
N GLY A 116 -4.78 -9.50 -24.41
CA GLY A 116 -4.26 -10.87 -24.28
C GLY A 116 -2.84 -10.97 -23.72
N VAL A 117 -2.20 -9.84 -23.38
CA VAL A 117 -0.89 -9.83 -22.70
C VAL A 117 -1.00 -10.51 -21.33
N VAL A 118 -2.04 -10.17 -20.56
CA VAL A 118 -2.42 -10.88 -19.34
C VAL A 118 -3.49 -11.92 -19.70
N HIS A 119 -3.31 -13.17 -19.30
CA HIS A 119 -4.25 -14.22 -19.66
C HIS A 119 -5.64 -14.02 -19.03
N GLN A 120 -6.69 -14.44 -19.73
CA GLN A 120 -8.09 -14.17 -19.36
C GLN A 120 -8.51 -14.70 -17.99
N GLY A 121 -7.86 -15.77 -17.51
CA GLY A 121 -8.14 -16.34 -16.18
C GLY A 121 -7.51 -15.56 -15.03
N CYS A 122 -6.65 -14.58 -15.30
CA CYS A 122 -5.98 -13.80 -14.27
C CYS A 122 -6.88 -12.71 -13.69
N ARG A 123 -6.75 -12.46 -12.40
CA ARG A 123 -7.40 -11.33 -11.70
C ARG A 123 -6.37 -10.30 -11.26
N PHE A 124 -6.82 -9.06 -11.08
CA PHE A 124 -6.02 -8.04 -10.41
C PHE A 124 -6.01 -8.31 -8.90
N GLN A 125 -4.87 -8.08 -8.25
CA GLN A 125 -4.72 -8.15 -6.80
C GLN A 125 -4.43 -6.77 -6.24
N VAL A 126 -5.26 -6.32 -5.30
CA VAL A 126 -4.98 -5.13 -4.50
C VAL A 126 -4.34 -5.58 -3.20
N SER A 127 -3.15 -5.08 -2.90
CA SER A 127 -2.46 -5.30 -1.63
C SER A 127 -2.72 -4.09 -0.72
N LEU A 128 -3.36 -4.34 0.43
CA LEU A 128 -3.66 -3.31 1.43
C LEU A 128 -2.89 -3.63 2.72
N PRO A 129 -2.31 -2.61 3.39
CA PRO A 129 -1.81 -2.81 4.74
C PRO A 129 -2.95 -3.01 5.72
N THR A 130 -2.63 -3.58 6.89
CA THR A 130 -3.55 -3.57 8.02
C THR A 130 -3.60 -2.16 8.63
N PRO A 131 -4.75 -1.74 9.21
CA PRO A 131 -4.80 -0.48 9.97
C PRO A 131 -3.73 -0.42 11.07
N ALA A 132 -3.49 -1.54 11.75
CA ALA A 132 -2.46 -1.68 12.77
C ALA A 132 -1.04 -1.33 12.27
N ALA A 133 -0.72 -1.59 11.00
CA ALA A 133 0.58 -1.22 10.44
C ALA A 133 0.76 0.30 10.37
N GLY A 134 -0.30 1.04 10.02
CA GLY A 134 -0.29 2.50 10.02
C GLY A 134 -0.12 3.07 11.43
N LEU A 135 -0.92 2.59 12.39
CA LEU A 135 -0.82 3.00 13.79
C LEU A 135 0.57 2.74 14.37
N ALA A 136 1.10 1.53 14.18
CA ALA A 136 2.42 1.16 14.70
C ALA A 136 3.58 1.93 14.06
N ALA A 137 3.44 2.35 12.81
CA ALA A 137 4.48 3.09 12.09
C ALA A 137 4.42 4.60 12.33
N PHE A 138 3.23 5.17 12.53
CA PHE A 138 3.05 6.62 12.50
C PHE A 138 2.50 7.21 13.79
N VAL A 139 1.91 6.44 14.70
CA VAL A 139 1.32 6.95 15.95
C VAL A 139 2.08 6.42 17.15
N ILE A 140 2.32 7.27 18.16
CA ILE A 140 2.97 6.83 19.40
C ILE A 140 2.12 5.76 20.09
N PRO A 141 2.73 4.73 20.73
CA PRO A 141 1.98 3.63 21.34
C PRO A 141 0.93 4.07 22.37
N ALA A 142 1.20 5.16 23.11
CA ALA A 142 0.28 5.69 24.13
C ALA A 142 -1.04 6.22 23.56
N ASP A 143 -1.11 6.46 22.25
CA ASP A 143 -2.29 7.02 21.56
C ASP A 143 -2.94 6.04 20.57
N HIS A 144 -2.51 4.77 20.52
CA HIS A 144 -3.11 3.76 19.63
C HIS A 144 -4.60 3.54 19.88
N ASP A 145 -5.07 3.65 21.13
CA ASP A 145 -6.50 3.51 21.45
C ASP A 145 -7.31 4.79 21.16
N LYS A 146 -6.65 5.85 20.69
CA LYS A 146 -7.27 7.15 20.38
C LYS A 146 -7.48 7.39 18.88
N VAL A 147 -6.85 6.59 18.02
CA VAL A 147 -6.78 6.78 16.55
C VAL A 147 -7.19 5.47 15.86
#